data_AF-A0A453P174-F1
#
_entry.id   AF-A0A453P174-F1
#
_cell.length_a   1.000
_cell.length_b   1.000
_cell.length_c   1.000
_cell.angle_alpha   90.00
_cell.angle_beta   90.00
_cell.angle_gamma   90.00
#
_symmetry.space_group_name_H-M   'P 1'
#
loop_
_entity.id
_entity.type
_entity.pdbx_description
1 polymer ?
#
loop_
_entity_poly.entity_id
_entity_poly.type
_entity_poly.pdbx_seq_one_letter_code
_entity_poly.pdbx_strand_id
1 'polypeptide(L)'
;FPVIHHIDFPKSIDRDGLVIGAGSNVGALLVDGLGDGVLLEAASQEFEFLRDTSFNLLQGCRMRNTKTEYVSCPSCGRTLFDLQEISAQIREKTSHLPGVSIAIMGCIVNGPGEMADADFGYVGGAPGKIDLYVGKDRCATGNCNGGCH
;
A
#
# COMPACT_ATOMS: atom_id res chain seq x y z
N PHE A 1 11.18 -28.35 -2.42
CA PHE A 1 10.08 -28.53 -1.45
C PHE A 1 9.64 -27.15 -1.00
N PRO A 2 8.34 -26.83 -0.95
CA PRO A 2 7.91 -25.52 -0.50
C PRO A 2 8.23 -25.34 0.99
N VAL A 3 8.79 -24.19 1.36
CA VAL A 3 9.13 -23.83 2.74
C VAL A 3 8.12 -22.82 3.25
N ILE A 4 7.40 -23.16 4.31
CA ILE A 4 6.41 -22.28 4.95
C ILE A 4 6.91 -21.89 6.33
N HIS A 5 7.04 -20.59 6.58
CA HIS A 5 7.40 -20.08 7.89
C HIS A 5 6.17 -20.09 8.80
N HIS A 6 6.20 -20.92 9.83
CA HIS A 6 5.16 -20.97 10.85
C HIS A 6 5.55 -20.12 12.05
N ILE A 7 4.68 -19.20 12.46
CA ILE A 7 4.86 -18.33 13.62
C ILE A 7 3.65 -18.47 14.53
N ASP A 8 3.89 -18.94 15.76
CA ASP A 8 2.89 -19.01 16.82
C ASP A 8 3.06 -17.80 17.77
N PHE A 9 1.99 -17.02 17.93
CA PHE A 9 1.98 -15.85 18.79
C PHE A 9 1.32 -16.12 20.15
N PRO A 10 1.80 -15.49 21.23
CA PRO A 10 1.19 -15.61 22.55
C PRO A 10 -0.28 -15.22 22.57
N LYS A 11 -1.09 -15.88 23.42
CA LYS A 11 -2.53 -15.60 23.56
C LYS A 11 -2.87 -14.16 23.96
N SER A 12 -1.93 -13.40 24.51
CA SER A 12 -2.15 -12.01 24.92
C SER A 12 -1.67 -10.98 23.90
N ILE A 13 -1.26 -11.40 22.70
CA ILE A 13 -0.74 -10.48 21.68
C ILE A 13 -1.85 -9.54 21.19
N ASP A 14 -1.54 -8.25 21.12
CA ASP A 14 -2.38 -7.27 20.44
C ASP A 14 -2.13 -7.29 18.92
N ARG A 15 -2.99 -6.63 18.16
CA ARG A 15 -2.94 -6.67 16.69
C ARG A 15 -1.68 -6.00 16.13
N ASP A 16 -1.25 -4.89 16.72
CA ASP A 16 -0.08 -4.15 16.24
C ASP A 16 1.19 -4.95 16.54
N GLY A 17 1.29 -5.49 17.75
CA GLY A 17 2.36 -6.41 18.15
C GLY A 17 2.46 -7.63 17.23
N LEU A 18 1.33 -8.20 16.81
CA LEU A 18 1.31 -9.31 15.86
C LEU A 18 1.83 -8.90 14.48
N VAL A 19 1.35 -7.79 13.91
CA VAL A 19 1.77 -7.31 12.59
C VAL A 19 3.27 -7.00 12.58
N ILE A 20 3.75 -6.26 13.59
CA ILE A 20 5.16 -5.91 13.75
C ILE A 20 6.01 -7.18 13.94
N GLY A 21 5.56 -8.10 14.79
CA GLY A 21 6.25 -9.35 15.05
C GLY A 21 6.33 -10.23 13.80
N ALA A 22 5.24 -10.38 13.05
CA ALA A 22 5.22 -11.15 11.82
C ALA A 22 6.22 -10.60 10.80
N GLY A 23 6.19 -9.29 10.56
CA GLY A 23 7.15 -8.63 9.66
C GLY A 23 8.60 -8.77 10.12
N SER A 24 8.87 -8.62 11.42
CA SER A 24 10.23 -8.66 11.96
C SER A 24 10.85 -10.06 11.95
N ASN A 25 10.05 -11.11 12.14
CA ASN A 25 10.55 -12.48 12.22
C ASN A 25 10.82 -13.09 10.84
N VAL A 26 9.91 -12.89 9.87
CA VAL A 26 10.01 -13.58 8.57
C VAL A 26 10.12 -12.65 7.37
N GLY A 27 9.89 -11.35 7.53
CA GLY A 27 9.88 -10.40 6.40
C GLY A 27 11.19 -10.40 5.61
N ALA A 28 12.34 -10.38 6.30
CA ALA A 28 13.65 -10.43 5.65
C ALA A 28 13.88 -11.76 4.91
N LEU A 29 13.53 -12.89 5.52
CA LEU A 29 13.66 -14.21 4.91
C LEU A 29 12.82 -14.32 3.63
N LEU A 30 11.59 -13.80 3.66
CA LEU A 30 10.70 -13.79 2.50
C LEU A 30 11.21 -12.88 1.38
N VAL A 31 11.77 -11.70 1.72
CA VAL A 31 12.39 -10.79 0.74
C VAL A 31 13.61 -11.42 0.07
N ASP A 32 14.42 -12.17 0.83
CA ASP A 32 15.60 -12.89 0.31
C ASP A 32 15.24 -14.18 -0.46
N GLY A 33 13.96 -14.51 -0.59
CA GLY A 33 13.49 -15.74 -1.26
C GLY A 33 13.72 -17.01 -0.45
N LEU A 34 14.00 -16.90 0.85
CA LEU A 34 14.20 -18.01 1.78
C LEU A 34 12.87 -18.50 2.36
N GLY A 35 11.87 -18.75 1.51
CA GLY A 35 10.54 -19.20 1.90
C GLY A 35 9.52 -18.99 0.79
N ASP A 36 8.47 -19.82 0.76
CA ASP A 36 7.38 -19.78 -0.22
C ASP A 36 6.07 -19.26 0.39
N GLY A 37 6.01 -19.10 1.72
CA GLY A 37 4.82 -18.62 2.40
C GLY A 37 4.98 -18.47 3.91
N VAL A 38 3.90 -18.01 4.53
CA VAL A 38 3.80 -17.80 5.98
C VAL A 38 2.50 -18.39 6.51
N LEU A 39 2.56 -18.93 7.73
CA LEU A 39 1.42 -19.33 8.54
C LEU A 39 1.50 -18.57 9.86
N LEU A 40 0.54 -17.69 10.11
CA LEU A 40 0.42 -16.95 11.36
C LEU A 40 -0.65 -17.62 12.23
N GLU A 41 -0.27 -18.03 13.44
CA GLU A 41 -1.18 -18.60 14.44
C GLU A 41 -1.26 -17.67 15.65
N ALA A 42 -2.47 -17.28 16.03
CA ALA A 42 -2.70 -16.53 17.26
C ALA A 42 -4.12 -16.81 17.77
N ALA A 43 -4.22 -17.59 18.85
CA ALA A 43 -5.52 -18.07 19.35
C ALA A 43 -6.48 -16.96 19.82
N SER A 44 -5.98 -15.75 20.08
CA SER A 44 -6.77 -14.59 20.53
C SER A 44 -7.23 -13.67 19.41
N GLN A 45 -6.86 -13.95 18.15
CA GLN A 45 -7.16 -13.11 17.01
C GLN A 45 -8.09 -13.82 16.02
N GLU A 46 -8.91 -13.03 15.35
CA GLU A 46 -9.85 -13.52 14.34
C GLU A 46 -9.11 -14.08 13.12
N PHE A 47 -9.64 -15.16 12.55
CA PHE A 47 -9.06 -15.79 11.36
C PHE A 47 -8.91 -14.80 10.19
N GLU A 48 -9.91 -13.93 9.99
CA GLU A 48 -9.87 -12.94 8.91
C GLU A 48 -8.72 -11.94 9.06
N PHE A 49 -8.46 -11.50 10.29
CA PHE A 49 -7.32 -10.63 10.59
C PHE A 49 -5.98 -11.33 10.31
N LEU A 50 -5.83 -12.60 10.71
CA LEU A 50 -4.63 -13.39 10.44
C LEU A 50 -4.42 -13.62 8.94
N ARG A 51 -5.50 -13.92 8.22
CA ARG A 51 -5.50 -14.09 6.76
C ARG A 51 -5.06 -12.81 6.06
N ASP A 52 -5.67 -11.68 6.40
CA ASP A 52 -5.34 -10.39 5.78
C ASP A 52 -3.91 -9.95 6.12
N THR A 53 -3.47 -10.15 7.36
CA THR A 53 -2.08 -9.87 7.77
C THR A 53 -1.09 -10.71 6.99
N SER A 54 -1.37 -12.00 6.80
CA SER A 54 -0.53 -12.91 6.01
C SER A 54 -0.41 -12.47 4.56
N PHE A 55 -1.53 -12.10 3.92
CA PHE A 55 -1.50 -11.60 2.54
C PHE A 55 -0.80 -10.25 2.42
N ASN A 56 -1.00 -9.34 3.38
CA ASN A 56 -0.31 -8.05 3.41
C ASN A 56 1.21 -8.23 3.55
N LEU A 57 1.65 -9.18 4.38
CA LEU A 57 3.06 -9.50 4.52
C LEU A 57 3.66 -10.05 3.22
N LEU A 58 3.01 -11.03 2.60
CA LEU A 58 3.46 -11.60 1.31
C LEU A 58 3.48 -10.55 0.19
N GLN A 59 2.51 -9.64 0.16
CA GLN A 59 2.49 -8.53 -0.79
C GLN A 59 3.62 -7.53 -0.52
N GLY A 60 3.87 -7.20 0.75
CA GLY A 60 5.00 -6.34 1.15
C GLY A 60 6.36 -6.93 0.78
N CYS A 61 6.50 -8.26 0.83
CA CYS A 61 7.69 -8.97 0.39
C CYS A 61 7.76 -9.21 -1.14
N ARG A 62 6.86 -8.62 -1.94
CA ARG A 62 6.78 -8.79 -3.41
C ARG A 62 6.58 -10.24 -3.87
N MET A 63 6.08 -11.13 -3.02
CA MET A 63 5.85 -12.54 -3.36
C MET A 63 4.49 -12.80 -3.98
N ARG A 64 3.47 -12.01 -3.59
CA ARG A 64 2.10 -12.20 -4.07
C ARG A 64 1.33 -10.89 -4.07
N ASN A 65 0.77 -10.52 -5.22
CA ASN A 65 -0.12 -9.37 -5.34
C ASN A 65 -1.56 -9.81 -5.14
N THR A 66 -2.19 -9.39 -4.03
CA THR A 66 -3.58 -9.75 -3.71
C THR A 66 -4.55 -8.59 -3.81
N LYS A 67 -4.05 -7.34 -3.75
CA LYS A 67 -4.85 -6.12 -3.84
C LYS A 67 -4.07 -5.01 -4.52
N THR A 68 -4.75 -3.95 -4.95
CA THR A 68 -4.12 -2.72 -5.41
C THR A 68 -3.17 -2.17 -4.34
N GLU A 69 -1.95 -1.83 -4.74
CA GLU A 69 -0.96 -1.20 -3.86
C GLU A 69 -1.10 0.32 -3.94
N TYR A 70 -1.13 0.98 -2.78
CA TYR A 70 -1.21 2.42 -2.70
C TYR A 70 0.05 2.97 -2.02
N VAL A 71 0.77 3.83 -2.73
CA VAL A 71 1.92 4.56 -2.21
C VAL A 71 1.50 6.01 -2.04
N SER A 72 1.68 6.59 -0.86
CA SER A 72 1.29 7.98 -0.61
C SER A 72 2.38 8.71 0.13
N CYS A 73 2.63 9.97 -0.25
CA CYS A 73 3.54 10.82 0.51
C CYS A 73 2.95 11.11 1.90
N PRO A 74 3.77 11.28 2.96
CA PRO A 74 3.28 11.86 4.19
C PRO A 74 2.71 13.26 3.92
N SER A 75 1.66 13.66 4.64
CA SER A 75 1.15 15.02 4.53
C SER A 75 2.27 16.00 4.90
N CYS A 76 2.47 17.03 4.07
CA CYS A 76 3.50 18.04 4.27
C CYS A 76 2.91 19.43 4.01
N GLY A 77 3.55 20.50 4.48
CA GLY A 77 3.07 21.87 4.27
C GLY A 77 2.99 22.34 2.81
N ARG A 78 3.36 21.49 1.85
CA ARG A 78 3.28 21.72 0.40
C ARG A 78 2.09 21.02 -0.25
N THR A 79 1.27 20.29 0.51
CA THR A 79 0.09 19.60 -0.02
C THR A 79 -0.90 20.60 -0.58
N LEU A 80 -1.27 20.44 -1.85
CA LEU A 80 -2.15 21.38 -2.57
C LEU A 80 -3.64 21.00 -2.49
N PHE A 81 -3.96 19.92 -1.76
CA PHE A 81 -5.30 19.37 -1.57
C PHE A 81 -5.36 18.53 -0.28
N ASP A 82 -6.56 18.16 0.16
CA ASP A 82 -6.75 17.20 1.25
C ASP A 82 -6.36 15.80 0.78
N LEU A 83 -5.14 15.40 1.12
CA LEU A 83 -4.58 14.11 0.73
C LEU A 83 -5.40 12.94 1.28
N GLN A 84 -5.99 13.08 2.48
CA GLN A 84 -6.69 11.99 3.14
C GLN A 84 -8.03 11.72 2.44
N GLU A 85 -8.79 12.78 2.18
CA GLU A 85 -10.08 12.68 1.49
C GLU A 85 -9.90 12.13 0.06
N ILE A 86 -8.97 12.70 -0.70
CA ILE A 86 -8.75 12.27 -2.08
C ILE A 86 -8.17 10.86 -2.15
N SER A 87 -7.28 10.48 -1.21
CA SER A 87 -6.77 9.10 -1.17
C SER A 87 -7.88 8.11 -0.92
N ALA A 88 -8.87 8.44 -0.08
CA ALA A 88 -10.03 7.59 0.15
C ALA A 88 -10.87 7.44 -1.13
N GLN A 89 -11.15 8.54 -1.83
CA GLN A 89 -11.91 8.54 -3.09
C GLN A 89 -11.22 7.72 -4.18
N ILE A 90 -9.90 7.87 -4.33
CA ILE A 90 -9.11 7.10 -5.29
C ILE A 90 -9.19 5.62 -4.92
N ARG A 91 -8.92 5.26 -3.65
CA ARG A 91 -8.97 3.87 -3.17
C ARG A 91 -10.32 3.22 -3.42
N GLU A 92 -11.42 3.93 -3.17
CA GLU A 92 -12.77 3.43 -3.42
C GLU A 92 -12.95 3.06 -4.90
N LYS A 93 -12.50 3.93 -5.81
CA LYS A 93 -12.63 3.72 -7.26
C LYS A 93 -11.66 2.68 -7.82
N THR A 94 -10.46 2.51 -7.26
CA THR A 94 -9.38 1.71 -7.86
C THR A 94 -9.02 0.43 -7.10
N SER A 95 -9.68 0.13 -5.98
CA SER A 95 -9.39 -1.05 -5.14
C SER A 95 -9.61 -2.41 -5.82
N HIS A 96 -10.39 -2.43 -6.90
CA HIS A 96 -10.74 -3.64 -7.65
C HIS A 96 -9.67 -4.07 -8.67
N LEU A 97 -8.52 -3.38 -8.74
CA LEU A 97 -7.45 -3.61 -9.71
C LEU A 97 -6.23 -4.31 -9.04
N PRO A 98 -6.28 -5.63 -8.80
CA PRO A 98 -5.17 -6.34 -8.18
C PRO A 98 -3.93 -6.30 -9.09
N GLY A 99 -2.75 -6.12 -8.48
CA GLY A 99 -1.48 -6.08 -9.20
C GLY A 99 -1.13 -4.72 -9.80
N VAL A 100 -1.99 -3.71 -9.65
CA VAL A 100 -1.70 -2.33 -10.02
C VAL A 100 -1.18 -1.56 -8.80
N SER A 101 -0.12 -0.79 -9.00
CA SER A 101 0.45 0.14 -8.02
C SER A 101 0.06 1.58 -8.35
N ILE A 102 -0.50 2.28 -7.37
CA ILE A 102 -1.03 3.64 -7.53
C ILE A 102 -0.37 4.56 -6.50
N ALA A 103 0.33 5.57 -7.00
CA ALA A 103 0.92 6.63 -6.21
C ALA A 103 -0.05 7.81 -6.02
N ILE A 104 -0.12 8.36 -4.81
CA ILE A 104 -0.93 9.55 -4.49
C ILE A 104 -0.04 10.58 -3.80
N MET A 105 0.28 11.65 -4.52
CA MET A 105 1.31 12.62 -4.15
C MET A 105 0.71 14.01 -3.99
N GLY A 106 0.89 14.60 -2.82
CA GLY A 106 0.27 15.88 -2.46
C GLY A 106 0.84 17.11 -3.17
N CYS A 107 2.02 16.98 -3.80
CA CYS A 107 2.69 18.09 -4.48
C CYS A 107 3.46 17.62 -5.72
N ILE A 108 3.57 18.51 -6.70
CA ILE A 108 4.33 18.30 -7.94
C ILE A 108 5.85 18.23 -7.74
N VAL A 109 6.36 18.75 -6.61
CA VAL A 109 7.80 18.89 -6.40
C VAL A 109 8.46 17.53 -6.19
N ASN A 110 7.96 16.76 -5.23
CA ASN A 110 8.47 15.41 -4.96
C ASN A 110 7.67 14.33 -5.69
N GLY A 111 6.42 14.64 -6.09
CA GLY A 111 5.47 13.65 -6.61
C GLY A 111 6.03 12.79 -7.74
N PRO A 112 6.52 13.35 -8.86
CA PRO A 112 7.06 12.59 -9.98
C PRO A 112 8.24 11.68 -9.62
N GLY A 113 9.05 12.07 -8.63
CA GLY A 113 10.18 11.26 -8.16
C GLY A 113 9.72 10.13 -7.25
N GLU A 114 8.84 10.42 -6.29
CA GLU A 114 8.31 9.44 -5.32
C GLU A 114 7.41 8.39 -5.98
N MET A 115 6.83 8.68 -7.15
CA MET A 115 5.97 7.77 -7.90
C MET A 115 6.66 6.97 -9.01
N ALA A 116 7.99 7.09 -9.17
CA ALA A 116 8.69 6.57 -10.35
C ALA A 116 8.54 5.06 -10.55
N ASP A 117 8.31 4.32 -9.47
CA ASP A 117 8.14 2.86 -9.45
C ASP A 117 6.66 2.43 -9.48
N ALA A 118 5.71 3.37 -9.52
CA ALA A 118 4.28 3.09 -9.58
C ALA A 118 3.77 3.07 -11.03
N ASP A 119 2.74 2.26 -11.29
CA ASP A 119 2.10 2.17 -12.61
C ASP A 119 1.35 3.46 -12.95
N PHE A 120 0.62 3.99 -11.96
CA PHE A 120 -0.14 5.23 -12.06
C PHE A 120 0.19 6.19 -10.92
N GLY A 121 0.08 7.49 -11.17
CA GLY A 121 0.24 8.50 -10.13
C GLY A 121 -0.74 9.64 -10.21
N TYR A 122 -1.31 9.99 -9.07
CA TYR A 122 -2.13 11.17 -8.87
C TYR A 122 -1.28 12.22 -8.14
N VAL A 123 -0.91 13.29 -8.83
CA VAL A 123 0.02 14.30 -8.31
C VAL A 123 -0.65 15.66 -8.23
N GLY A 124 -0.56 16.33 -7.08
CA GLY A 124 -1.05 17.70 -6.91
C GLY A 124 -0.25 18.69 -7.75
N GLY A 125 -0.79 19.08 -8.91
CA GLY A 125 -0.15 20.03 -9.84
C GLY A 125 -0.35 21.49 -9.43
N ALA A 126 -1.53 21.82 -8.90
CA ALA A 126 -1.89 23.16 -8.44
C ALA A 126 -2.94 23.06 -7.31
N PRO A 127 -3.22 24.14 -6.56
CA PRO A 127 -4.31 24.16 -5.58
C PRO A 127 -5.63 23.67 -6.21
N GLY A 128 -6.19 22.59 -5.67
CA GLY A 128 -7.43 21.99 -6.17
C GLY A 128 -7.32 21.31 -7.55
N LYS A 129 -6.12 20.99 -8.04
CA LYS A 129 -5.90 20.23 -9.29
C LYS A 129 -4.99 19.03 -9.07
N ILE A 130 -5.35 17.92 -9.70
CA ILE A 130 -4.56 16.68 -9.72
C ILE A 130 -4.23 16.30 -11.16
N ASP A 131 -2.95 16.03 -11.38
CA ASP A 131 -2.43 15.49 -12.62
C ASP A 131 -2.36 13.97 -12.51
N LEU A 132 -2.87 13.28 -13.52
CA LEU A 132 -2.72 11.83 -13.70
C LEU A 132 -1.47 11.55 -14.53
N TYR A 133 -0.63 10.67 -14.00
CA TYR A 133 0.58 10.17 -14.61
C TYR A 133 0.45 8.68 -14.91
N VAL A 134 0.99 8.25 -16.04
CA VAL A 134 1.21 6.84 -16.39
C VAL A 134 2.72 6.69 -16.59
N GLY A 135 3.37 5.93 -15.71
CA GLY A 135 4.83 5.95 -15.60
C GLY A 135 5.34 7.38 -15.34
N LYS A 136 6.15 7.93 -16.26
CA LYS A 136 6.73 9.29 -16.14
C LYS A 136 5.98 10.36 -16.93
N ASP A 137 5.00 9.97 -17.73
CA ASP A 137 4.31 10.89 -18.62
C ASP A 137 3.02 11.40 -17.98
N ARG A 138 2.84 12.73 -18.00
CA ARG A 138 1.59 13.37 -17.58
C ARG A 138 0.53 13.17 -18.65
N CYS A 139 -0.51 12.42 -18.33
CA CYS A 139 -1.57 12.07 -19.29
C CYS A 139 -2.77 13.01 -19.21
N ALA A 140 -3.18 13.44 -18.01
CA ALA A 140 -4.38 14.27 -17.83
C ALA A 140 -4.29 15.17 -16.60
N THR A 141 -5.14 16.19 -16.55
CA THR A 141 -5.31 17.08 -15.39
C THR A 141 -6.79 17.17 -15.04
N GLY A 142 -7.13 16.85 -13.79
CA GLY A 142 -8.48 16.93 -13.22
C GLY A 142 -8.59 18.01 -12.13
N ASN A 143 -9.83 18.44 -11.85
CA ASN A 143 -10.14 19.38 -10.79
C ASN A 143 -10.65 18.63 -9.55
N CYS A 144 -10.19 19.01 -8.36
CA CYS A 144 -10.51 18.34 -7.10
C CYS A 144 -11.67 19.00 -6.35
N ASN A 145 -12.12 20.19 -6.79
CA ASN A 145 -13.20 20.97 -6.15
C ASN A 145 -14.61 20.43 -6.48
N GLY A 146 -14.84 19.11 -6.37
CA GLY A 146 -16.16 18.51 -6.63
C GLY A 146 -16.18 17.04 -7.04
N GLY A 147 -15.12 16.27 -6.76
CA GLY A 147 -15.00 14.88 -7.16
C GLY A 147 -14.17 14.72 -8.42
N CYS A 148 -13.03 14.03 -8.29
CA CYS A 148 -12.20 13.67 -9.43
C CYS A 148 -12.93 12.59 -10.23
N HIS A 149 -13.57 12.97 -11.35
CA HIS A 149 -14.11 12.06 -12.36
C HIS A 149 -13.00 11.54 -13.26
#